data_AF-A0A967W4F1-F1
#
_entry.id   AF-A0A967W4F1-F1
#
_cell.length_a   1.000
_cell.length_b   1.000
_cell.length_c   1.000
_cell.angle_alpha   90.00
_cell.angle_beta   90.00
_cell.angle_gamma   90.00
#
_symmetry.space_group_name_H-M   'P 1'
#
loop_
_entity.id
_entity.type
_entity.pdbx_description
1 polymer ?
#
loop_
_entity_poly.entity_id
_entity_poly.type
_entity_poly.pdbx_seq_one_letter_code
_entity_poly.pdbx_strand_id
1 'polypeptide(L)' 'DDGIFKLNGNYTTVGRDVNNDIVIKDGKISKRHAAIFEEEGEIIGLRTWKAKTGFS' A
#
# COMPACT_ATOMS: atom_id res chain seq x y z
N ASP A 1 8.15 3.21 -18.99
CA ASP A 1 7.79 2.85 -17.61
C ASP A 1 6.38 2.34 -17.58
N ASP A 2 6.22 1.02 -17.41
CA ASP A 2 4.91 0.36 -17.47
C ASP A 2 4.18 0.40 -16.12
N GLY A 3 4.69 1.19 -15.17
CA GLY A 3 4.14 1.28 -13.80
C GLY A 3 4.36 0.03 -12.95
N ILE A 4 5.33 -0.82 -13.32
CA ILE A 4 5.64 -2.06 -12.61
C ILE A 4 6.70 -1.80 -11.53
N PHE A 5 6.36 -2.13 -10.28
CA PHE A 5 7.26 -1.98 -9.14
C PHE A 5 7.57 -3.36 -8.54
N LYS A 6 8.85 -3.65 -8.31
CA LYS A 6 9.25 -4.82 -7.55
C LYS A 6 8.95 -4.57 -6.07
N LEU A 7 8.24 -5.50 -5.45
CA LEU A 7 8.04 -5.51 -4.00
C LEU A 7 9.33 -5.99 -3.35
N ASN A 8 9.88 -5.18 -2.45
CA ASN A 8 11.09 -5.53 -1.71
C ASN A 8 10.73 -5.65 -0.23
N GLY A 9 10.80 -6.87 0.30
CA GLY A 9 10.50 -7.18 1.70
C GLY A 9 9.01 -7.36 2.01
N ASN A 10 8.73 -7.67 3.27
CA ASN A 10 7.43 -8.22 3.69
C ASN A 10 6.28 -7.20 3.75
N TYR A 11 6.56 -5.91 3.53
CA TYR A 11 5.59 -4.85 3.71
C TYR A 11 5.86 -3.67 2.78
N THR A 12 4.99 -3.44 1.79
CA THR A 12 5.08 -2.35 0.81
C THR A 12 3.88 -1.42 0.94
N THR A 13 4.14 -0.14 1.19
CA THR A 13 3.12 0.91 1.31
C THR A 13 2.84 1.62 -0.01
N VAL A 14 1.57 1.96 -0.24
CA VAL A 14 1.12 2.64 -1.46
C VAL A 14 0.27 3.85 -1.09
N GLY A 15 0.59 5.01 -1.65
CA GLY A 15 -0.17 6.23 -1.44
C GLY A 15 0.42 7.44 -2.17
N ARG A 16 -0.25 8.59 -2.06
CA ARG A 16 0.25 9.83 -2.70
C ARG A 16 1.29 10.59 -1.87
N ASP A 17 1.43 10.22 -0.59
CA ASP A 17 2.44 10.82 0.27
C ASP A 17 3.83 10.31 -0.14
N VAL A 18 4.83 11.19 -0.13
CA VAL A 18 6.20 10.87 -0.58
C VAL A 18 6.87 9.83 0.32
N ASN A 19 6.34 9.60 1.52
CA ASN A 19 6.86 8.63 2.47
C ASN A 19 6.36 7.18 2.22
N ASN A 20 5.60 6.92 1.15
CA ASN A 20 5.25 5.55 0.76
C ASN A 20 6.32 4.94 -0.15
N ASP A 21 6.44 3.62 -0.14
CA ASP A 21 7.37 2.88 -1.01
C ASP A 21 6.99 3.03 -2.49
N ILE A 22 5.68 2.99 -2.79
CA ILE A 22 5.13 3.27 -4.10
C ILE A 22 4.30 4.56 -4.03
N VAL A 23 4.82 5.61 -4.67
CA VAL A 23 4.18 6.93 -4.70
C VAL A 23 3.39 7.13 -5.98
N ILE A 24 2.07 7.33 -5.83
CA ILE A 24 1.17 7.69 -6.94
C ILE A 24 0.76 9.15 -6.77
N LYS A 25 1.30 10.04 -7.61
CA LYS A 25 1.08 11.51 -7.54
C LYS A 25 -0.28 11.92 -8.12
N ASP A 26 -1.36 11.42 -7.53
CA ASP A 26 -2.74 11.78 -7.88
C ASP A 26 -3.51 12.24 -6.62
N GLY A 27 -4.24 13.34 -6.73
CA GLY A 27 -5.05 13.91 -5.65
C GLY A 27 -6.23 13.03 -5.20
N LYS A 28 -6.68 12.09 -6.05
CA LYS A 28 -7.72 11.11 -5.73
C LYS A 28 -7.23 9.97 -4.85
N ILE A 29 -5.92 9.78 -4.75
CA ILE A 29 -5.30 8.74 -3.91
C ILE A 29 -5.10 9.26 -2.49
N SER A 30 -5.32 8.41 -1.49
CA SER A 30 -5.10 8.77 -0.09
C SER A 30 -3.60 8.94 0.20
N LYS A 31 -3.26 9.80 1.18
CA LYS A 31 -1.85 9.95 1.64
C LYS A 31 -1.21 8.60 1.96
N ARG A 32 -1.94 7.73 2.66
CA ARG A 32 -1.66 6.31 2.85
C ARG A 32 -2.90 5.56 2.38
N HIS A 33 -2.82 4.86 1.27
CA HIS A 33 -3.99 4.29 0.61
C HIS A 33 -4.11 2.80 0.89
N ALA A 34 -3.05 2.07 0.56
CA ALA A 34 -3.00 0.63 0.74
C ALA A 34 -1.63 0.18 1.24
N ALA A 35 -1.54 -1.07 1.65
CA ALA A 35 -0.28 -1.77 1.73
C ALA A 35 -0.44 -3.22 1.34
N ILE A 36 0.60 -3.72 0.71
CA ILE A 36 0.81 -5.12 0.37
C ILE A 36 1.69 -5.70 1.45
N PHE A 37 1.32 -6.87 1.98
CA PHE A 37 2.12 -7.57 2.96
C PHE A 37 2.28 -9.04 2.58
N GLU A 38 3.43 -9.58 2.95
CA GLU A 38 3.82 -10.96 2.76
C GLU A 38 3.95 -11.61 4.14
N GLU A 39 3.41 -12.82 4.31
CA GLU A 39 3.84 -13.70 5.41
C GLU A 39 4.30 -15.02 4.81
N GLU A 40 5.43 -15.54 5.30
CA GLU A 40 5.99 -16.85 4.92
C GLU A 40 6.29 -17.06 3.42
N GLY A 41 6.58 -16.01 2.65
CA GLY A 41 6.87 -16.15 1.22
C GLY A 41 5.64 -15.96 0.33
N GLU A 42 4.45 -15.82 0.90
CA GLU A 42 3.20 -15.62 0.18
C GLU A 42 2.64 -14.22 0.40
N ILE A 43 2.16 -13.57 -0.67
CA ILE A 43 1.45 -12.29 -0.55
C ILE A 43 0.04 -12.56 -0.02
N ILE A 44 -0.21 -12.16 1.23
CA ILE A 44 -1.43 -12.53 1.95
C ILE A 44 -2.57 -11.51 1.79
N GLY A 45 -2.30 -10.26 1.42
CA GLY A 45 -3.40 -9.35 1.09
C GLY A 45 -3.09 -7.88 0.86
N LEU A 46 -4.16 -7.16 0.54
CA LEU A 46 -4.20 -5.69 0.42
C LEU A 46 -4.94 -5.11 1.62
N ARG A 47 -4.27 -4.28 2.43
CA ARG A 47 -4.91 -3.54 3.53
C ARG A 47 -5.08 -2.07 3.19
N THR A 48 -6.26 -1.49 3.39
CA THR A 48 -6.48 -0.04 3.26
C THR A 48 -6.41 0.65 4.62
N TRP A 49 -5.95 1.91 4.66
CA TRP A 49 -5.70 2.62 5.92
C TRP A 49 -6.77 3.68 6.22
N LYS A 50 -7.97 3.27 6.67
CA LYS A 50 -8.87 3.98 7.63
C LYS A 50 -10.20 3.22 7.82
N ALA A 51 -10.89 3.25 8.98
CA ALA A 51 -10.87 4.24 10.07
C ALA A 51 -11.09 3.62 11.47
N LYS A 52 -10.83 4.43 12.53
CA LYS A 52 -11.45 4.23 13.85
C LYS A 52 -12.94 3.92 13.68
N THR A 53 -13.44 2.94 14.44
CA THR A 53 -14.81 2.36 14.49
C THR A 53 -15.11 1.23 13.48
N GLY A 54 -15.23 0.01 14.01
CA GLY A 54 -16.18 -1.02 13.57
C GLY A 54 -15.78 -1.86 12.36
N PHE A 55 -15.30 -3.07 12.63
CA PHE A 55 -15.43 -4.19 11.70
C PHE A 55 -16.78 -4.88 11.92
N SER A 56 -17.51 -5.08 10.84
CA SER A 56 -18.39 -6.24 10.61
C SER A 56 -17.76 -7.10 9.54
#